data_AF-A0AA38XKA3-F1
#
_entry.id   AF-A0AA38XKA3-F1
#
_cell.length_a   1.000
_cell.length_b   1.000
_cell.length_c   1.000
_cell.angle_alpha   90.00
_cell.angle_beta   90.00
_cell.angle_gamma   90.00
#
_symmetry.space_group_name_H-M   'P 1'
#
loop_
_entity.id
_entity.type
_entity.pdbx_description
1 polymer ?
#
loop_
_entity_poly.entity_id
_entity_poly.type
_entity_poly.pdbx_seq_one_letter_code
_entity_poly.pdbx_strand_id
1 'polypeptide(L)'
;MQTPKRKASRPSHHANNSATAFVNPWPSASAPTWGELVQSSFPLGWYKDEHVRHEKARDLKVVKPDWGKASLEKRNLDTTKSIIGTWLGHASALVEIPSVNHSESKSTWLLFDPIFSMRAGPTVNSGVARFKPAPCQVEDLPGCDAVFISHNHYDHLDVPSIRSIMKRFPRTMFFVALGIQPWLSSMGVPKTQICEMDWWQNRESSLEDFGTEPPPASTDQVVFRFSCVPAQHNSARSPVDQGRTLWCGWVIERFLRSQDESSEAKASRRGAVYHAGDTGYRRTSKSDVTCPIFKEIGDRYGPFDLSFLPIWRGGTLGFFSSWGLRLSHHDFPAAHHASPADAIAIHLDVKSQNSVGVHFGTFVGSENESYEAMIELAQACESRSVASLDSQNEDDHGRAGIVDIGESLAVEIR
;
A
#
# COMPACT_ATOMS: atom_id res chain seq x y z
N MET A 1 31.05 33.17 21.07
CA MET A 1 31.37 32.19 20.01
C MET A 1 30.13 31.34 19.77
N GLN A 2 29.42 31.56 18.66
CA GLN A 2 28.33 30.67 18.25
C GLN A 2 28.96 29.45 17.57
N THR A 3 28.75 28.26 18.13
CA THR A 3 29.08 26.99 17.48
C THR A 3 28.41 26.92 16.11
N PRO A 4 29.13 26.64 15.02
CA PRO A 4 28.50 26.52 13.71
C PRO A 4 27.51 25.37 13.75
N LYS A 5 26.24 25.64 13.43
CA LYS A 5 25.20 24.62 13.23
C LYS A 5 25.74 23.60 12.23
N ARG A 6 26.01 22.38 12.68
CA ARG A 6 26.42 21.26 11.82
C ARG A 6 25.35 21.13 10.73
N LYS A 7 25.69 21.39 9.46
CA LYS A 7 24.77 21.13 8.35
C LYS A 7 24.28 19.69 8.50
N ALA A 8 22.97 19.50 8.58
CA ALA A 8 22.39 18.16 8.62
C ALA A 8 22.96 17.37 7.44
N SER A 9 23.55 16.21 7.71
CA SER A 9 24.05 15.33 6.66
C SER A 9 22.89 14.96 5.75
N ARG A 10 23.11 14.99 4.44
CA ARG A 10 22.14 14.55 3.44
C ARG A 10 21.58 13.16 3.84
N PRO A 11 20.24 12.96 3.82
CA PRO A 11 19.66 11.65 4.08
C PRO A 11 20.24 10.56 3.15
N SER A 12 20.35 9.33 3.63
CA SER A 12 21.02 8.24 2.90
C SER A 12 20.31 7.85 1.61
N HIS A 13 19.01 8.07 1.52
CA HIS A 13 18.19 7.79 0.33
C HIS A 13 18.24 8.88 -0.73
N HIS A 14 18.84 10.05 -0.45
CA HIS A 14 19.05 11.08 -1.45
C HIS A 14 20.36 10.79 -2.20
N ALA A 15 20.29 10.57 -3.50
CA ALA A 15 21.45 10.29 -4.35
C ALA A 15 22.27 11.54 -4.69
N ASN A 16 21.68 12.74 -4.54
CA ASN A 16 22.35 14.04 -4.69
C ASN A 16 21.94 15.04 -3.59
N ASN A 17 22.65 16.16 -3.44
CA ASN A 17 22.35 17.18 -2.41
C ASN A 17 21.12 18.05 -2.72
N SER A 18 20.58 17.94 -3.93
CA SER A 18 19.45 18.76 -4.40
C SER A 18 18.10 18.10 -4.17
N ALA A 19 18.06 16.89 -3.59
CA ALA A 19 16.85 16.09 -3.40
C ALA A 19 16.06 15.83 -4.70
N THR A 20 16.79 15.63 -5.82
CA THR A 20 16.20 15.38 -7.15
C THR A 20 16.53 13.99 -7.72
N ALA A 21 17.26 13.18 -6.96
CA ALA A 21 17.58 11.80 -7.29
C ALA A 21 17.62 10.97 -6.02
N PHE A 22 17.10 9.74 -6.07
CA PHE A 22 16.89 8.86 -4.92
C PHE A 22 17.46 7.47 -5.15
N VAL A 23 17.87 6.80 -4.08
CA VAL A 23 18.46 5.45 -4.09
C VAL A 23 18.03 4.67 -2.85
N ASN A 24 18.00 3.34 -2.96
CA ASN A 24 17.85 2.49 -1.78
C ASN A 24 19.14 2.49 -0.96
N PRO A 25 19.09 2.80 0.35
CA PRO A 25 20.29 2.84 1.19
C PRO A 25 20.68 1.46 1.76
N TRP A 26 19.85 0.42 1.58
CA TRP A 26 20.03 -0.85 2.26
C TRP A 26 20.80 -1.90 1.43
N PRO A 27 21.64 -2.74 2.07
CA PRO A 27 22.33 -3.84 1.39
C PRO A 27 21.39 -4.84 0.69
N SER A 28 20.17 -5.01 1.20
CA SER A 28 19.10 -5.83 0.60
C SER A 28 18.63 -5.31 -0.75
N ALA A 29 18.95 -4.07 -1.13
CA ALA A 29 18.64 -3.49 -2.44
C ALA A 29 19.86 -3.44 -3.39
N SER A 30 21.02 -3.90 -2.93
CA SER A 30 22.24 -3.93 -3.75
C SER A 30 22.14 -4.98 -4.85
N ALA A 31 22.98 -4.86 -5.89
CA ALA A 31 23.06 -5.87 -6.94
C ALA A 31 23.35 -7.28 -6.36
N PRO A 32 22.76 -8.35 -6.93
CA PRO A 32 23.07 -9.72 -6.55
C PRO A 32 24.57 -10.01 -6.61
N THR A 33 25.07 -10.80 -5.67
CA THR A 33 26.46 -11.27 -5.68
C THR A 33 26.66 -12.35 -6.73
N TRP A 34 27.91 -12.57 -7.15
CA TRP A 34 28.25 -13.67 -8.07
C TRP A 34 27.80 -15.05 -7.55
N GLY A 35 27.93 -15.30 -6.25
CA GLY A 35 27.46 -16.55 -5.64
C GLY A 35 25.95 -16.73 -5.73
N GLU A 36 25.17 -15.65 -5.53
CA GLU A 36 23.71 -15.67 -5.68
C GLU A 36 23.31 -15.88 -7.16
N LEU A 37 24.01 -15.25 -8.11
CA LEU A 37 23.75 -15.43 -9.55
C LEU A 37 24.03 -16.86 -10.04
N VAL A 38 25.05 -17.54 -9.48
CA VAL A 38 25.36 -18.94 -9.80
C VAL A 38 24.31 -19.91 -9.24
N GLN A 39 23.62 -19.53 -8.16
CA GLN A 39 22.53 -20.30 -7.55
C GLN A 39 21.16 -20.03 -8.17
N SER A 40 21.07 -19.01 -9.04
CA SER A 40 19.88 -18.72 -9.83
C SER A 40 19.71 -19.78 -10.92
N SER A 41 18.48 -20.26 -11.09
CA SER A 41 18.16 -21.20 -12.15
C SER A 41 17.92 -20.46 -13.47
N PHE A 42 17.87 -21.19 -14.59
CA PHE A 42 17.54 -20.57 -15.88
C PHE A 42 16.15 -19.91 -15.77
N PRO A 43 15.98 -18.63 -16.17
CA PRO A 43 14.84 -17.81 -15.79
C PRO A 43 13.55 -18.16 -16.55
N LEU A 44 13.51 -19.28 -17.27
CA LEU A 44 12.36 -19.74 -18.05
C LEU A 44 11.92 -21.12 -17.53
N GLY A 45 10.67 -21.20 -17.10
CA GLY A 45 9.99 -22.43 -16.72
C GLY A 45 8.74 -22.67 -17.57
N TRP A 46 8.19 -23.87 -17.48
CA TRP A 46 6.90 -24.21 -18.07
C TRP A 46 5.78 -24.02 -17.05
N TYR A 47 4.60 -23.60 -17.50
CA TYR A 47 3.41 -23.62 -16.66
C TYR A 47 3.12 -25.04 -16.18
N LYS A 48 3.03 -25.23 -14.86
CA LYS A 48 2.59 -26.49 -14.26
C LYS A 48 1.08 -26.41 -14.02
N ASP A 49 0.33 -27.31 -14.65
CA ASP A 49 -1.13 -27.42 -14.54
C ASP A 49 -1.60 -27.86 -13.13
N GLU A 50 -0.65 -28.21 -12.25
CA GLU A 50 -0.91 -28.69 -10.89
C GLU A 50 -1.47 -27.60 -9.96
N HIS A 51 -1.18 -26.32 -10.21
CA HIS A 51 -1.63 -25.23 -9.33
C HIS A 51 -3.15 -25.04 -9.32
N VAL A 52 -3.83 -25.27 -10.44
CA VAL A 52 -5.30 -25.18 -10.55
C VAL A 52 -6.00 -26.21 -9.63
N ARG A 53 -5.32 -27.32 -9.34
CA ARG A 53 -5.85 -28.41 -8.50
C ARG A 53 -5.43 -28.30 -7.03
N HIS A 54 -4.65 -27.28 -6.66
CA HIS A 54 -4.17 -27.11 -5.30
C HIS A 54 -5.32 -26.63 -4.39
N GLU A 55 -5.47 -27.24 -3.21
CA GLU A 55 -6.58 -26.93 -2.28
C GLU A 55 -6.63 -25.47 -1.82
N LYS A 56 -5.47 -24.80 -1.80
CA LYS A 56 -5.31 -23.39 -1.44
C LYS A 56 -5.43 -22.41 -2.61
N ALA A 57 -5.59 -22.91 -3.84
CA ALA A 57 -5.89 -22.08 -4.99
C ALA A 57 -7.40 -21.86 -5.09
N ARG A 58 -7.80 -20.63 -5.43
CA ARG A 58 -9.19 -20.29 -5.74
C ARG A 58 -9.25 -19.25 -6.84
N ASP A 59 -10.32 -19.23 -7.63
CA ASP A 59 -10.54 -18.15 -8.60
C ASP A 59 -10.72 -16.82 -7.86
N LEU A 60 -10.04 -15.79 -8.38
CA LEU A 60 -10.11 -14.44 -7.87
C LEU A 60 -11.25 -13.72 -8.57
N LYS A 61 -12.29 -13.40 -7.81
CA LYS A 61 -13.50 -12.80 -8.36
C LYS A 61 -13.40 -11.29 -8.35
N VAL A 62 -14.14 -10.66 -9.26
CA VAL A 62 -14.45 -9.24 -9.20
C VAL A 62 -15.89 -9.12 -8.71
N VAL A 63 -16.06 -8.52 -7.54
CA VAL A 63 -17.37 -8.28 -6.92
C VAL A 63 -17.64 -6.79 -6.86
N LYS A 64 -18.92 -6.42 -6.92
CA LYS A 64 -19.30 -5.02 -6.69
C LYS A 64 -19.07 -4.69 -5.21
N PRO A 65 -18.37 -3.60 -4.87
CA PRO A 65 -18.13 -3.27 -3.47
C PRO A 65 -19.44 -2.99 -2.72
N ASP A 66 -19.56 -3.55 -1.52
CA ASP A 66 -20.63 -3.26 -0.57
C ASP A 66 -20.17 -2.36 0.59
N TRP A 67 -18.93 -1.87 0.49
CA TRP A 67 -18.29 -0.94 1.43
C TRP A 67 -18.26 -1.47 2.87
N GLY A 68 -18.04 -2.78 3.03
CA GLY A 68 -17.84 -3.40 4.34
C GLY A 68 -19.09 -4.00 4.97
N LYS A 69 -20.26 -3.84 4.36
CA LYS A 69 -21.53 -4.33 4.93
C LYS A 69 -21.47 -5.83 5.28
N ALA A 70 -21.12 -6.69 4.32
CA ALA A 70 -21.02 -8.13 4.56
C ALA A 70 -19.92 -8.49 5.55
N SER A 71 -18.81 -7.73 5.57
CA SER A 71 -17.68 -7.96 6.47
C SER A 71 -18.03 -7.65 7.93
N LEU A 72 -18.71 -6.52 8.17
CA LEU A 72 -19.23 -6.13 9.48
C LEU A 72 -20.24 -7.15 10.01
N GLU A 73 -21.21 -7.56 9.16
CA GLU A 73 -22.21 -8.56 9.51
C GLU A 73 -21.56 -9.92 9.85
N LYS A 74 -20.65 -10.42 9.01
CA LYS A 74 -19.95 -11.70 9.21
C LYS A 74 -19.11 -11.74 10.48
N ARG A 75 -18.53 -10.60 10.88
CA ARG A 75 -17.66 -10.49 12.06
C ARG A 75 -18.37 -9.95 13.30
N ASN A 76 -19.66 -9.61 13.21
CA ASN A 76 -20.44 -9.00 14.28
C ASN A 76 -19.74 -7.75 14.86
N LEU A 77 -19.26 -6.87 13.98
CA LEU A 77 -18.51 -5.66 14.35
C LEU A 77 -19.38 -4.40 14.27
N ASP A 78 -19.08 -3.44 15.16
CA ASP A 78 -19.68 -2.12 15.17
C ASP A 78 -18.96 -1.21 14.16
N THR A 79 -19.70 -0.62 13.22
CA THR A 79 -19.17 0.31 12.22
C THR A 79 -18.40 1.46 12.85
N THR A 80 -18.84 2.00 13.99
CA THR A 80 -18.20 3.17 14.63
C THR A 80 -16.83 2.86 15.26
N LYS A 81 -16.52 1.58 15.43
CA LYS A 81 -15.29 1.08 16.04
C LYS A 81 -14.43 0.27 15.07
N SER A 82 -14.77 0.27 13.79
CA SER A 82 -14.13 -0.61 12.81
C SER A 82 -13.56 0.15 11.64
N ILE A 83 -12.29 -0.10 11.31
CA ILE A 83 -11.71 0.32 10.03
C ILE A 83 -12.17 -0.65 8.96
N ILE A 84 -12.59 -0.14 7.80
CA ILE A 84 -13.03 -0.96 6.68
C ILE A 84 -12.08 -0.71 5.51
N GLY A 85 -11.37 -1.75 5.08
CA GLY A 85 -10.53 -1.73 3.90
C GLY A 85 -11.16 -2.47 2.73
N THR A 86 -11.33 -1.82 1.59
CA THR A 86 -11.82 -2.43 0.35
C THR A 86 -10.69 -2.52 -0.65
N TRP A 87 -10.39 -3.71 -1.14
CA TRP A 87 -9.39 -3.87 -2.18
C TRP A 87 -10.01 -3.58 -3.54
N LEU A 88 -9.52 -2.57 -4.26
CA LEU A 88 -10.08 -2.15 -5.55
C LEU A 88 -9.33 -2.75 -6.76
N GLY A 89 -8.43 -3.70 -6.51
CA GLY A 89 -7.57 -4.33 -7.50
C GLY A 89 -6.20 -3.68 -7.58
N HIS A 90 -5.19 -4.46 -7.98
CA HIS A 90 -3.77 -4.09 -7.98
C HIS A 90 -3.33 -3.54 -6.62
N ALA A 91 -2.66 -2.40 -6.54
CA ALA A 91 -2.35 -1.71 -5.29
C ALA A 91 -3.46 -0.74 -4.83
N SER A 92 -4.57 -0.62 -5.57
CA SER A 92 -5.64 0.30 -5.18
C SER A 92 -6.43 -0.23 -3.99
N ALA A 93 -6.53 0.58 -2.94
CA ALA A 93 -7.34 0.28 -1.77
C ALA A 93 -8.11 1.52 -1.31
N LEU A 94 -9.38 1.34 -0.94
CA LEU A 94 -10.18 2.36 -0.28
C LEU A 94 -10.35 1.98 1.19
N VAL A 95 -10.02 2.90 2.09
CA VAL A 95 -10.17 2.71 3.52
C VAL A 95 -11.17 3.71 4.07
N GLU A 96 -12.17 3.19 4.76
CA GLU A 96 -13.06 3.96 5.62
C GLU A 96 -12.50 3.96 7.03
N ILE A 97 -12.26 5.16 7.57
CA ILE A 97 -12.11 5.36 9.01
C ILE A 97 -13.43 5.97 9.52
N PRO A 98 -14.18 5.23 10.36
CA PRO A 98 -15.51 5.62 10.75
C PRO A 98 -15.46 6.83 11.68
N SER A 99 -16.56 7.58 11.72
CA SER A 99 -16.72 8.68 12.67
C SER A 99 -16.62 8.21 14.13
N VAL A 100 -15.88 8.92 14.99
CA VAL A 100 -15.96 8.73 16.45
C VAL A 100 -17.17 9.48 17.00
N ASN A 101 -18.19 8.73 17.45
CA ASN A 101 -19.43 9.22 18.06
C ASN A 101 -20.29 10.13 17.16
N HIS A 102 -21.42 10.65 17.66
CA HIS A 102 -22.24 11.70 17.02
C HIS A 102 -21.50 13.03 16.77
N SER A 103 -20.18 13.05 17.00
CA SER A 103 -19.28 14.18 16.89
C SER A 103 -18.92 14.46 15.43
N GLU A 104 -18.75 13.44 14.59
CA GLU A 104 -18.48 13.61 13.15
C GLU A 104 -19.72 13.24 12.34
N SER A 105 -20.04 14.06 11.33
CA SER A 105 -21.21 13.87 10.48
C SER A 105 -21.00 12.85 9.36
N LYS A 106 -19.74 12.45 9.08
CA LYS A 106 -19.38 11.48 8.04
C LYS A 106 -18.07 10.75 8.38
N SER A 107 -17.89 9.54 7.84
CA SER A 107 -16.61 8.82 7.84
C SER A 107 -15.56 9.54 6.99
N THR A 108 -14.28 9.29 7.28
CA THR A 108 -13.14 9.75 6.48
C THR A 108 -12.72 8.65 5.50
N TRP A 109 -12.63 9.00 4.20
CA TRP A 109 -12.32 8.06 3.12
C TRP A 109 -10.92 8.30 2.56
N LEU A 110 -10.07 7.27 2.63
CA LEU A 110 -8.67 7.30 2.24
C LEU A 110 -8.44 6.37 1.06
N LEU A 111 -7.91 6.89 -0.05
CA LEU A 111 -7.71 6.14 -1.29
C LEU A 111 -6.21 6.00 -1.60
N PHE A 112 -5.73 4.78 -1.74
CA PHE A 112 -4.33 4.45 -2.01
C PHE A 112 -4.13 4.07 -3.46
N ASP A 113 -3.07 4.60 -4.09
CA ASP A 113 -2.60 4.25 -5.43
C ASP A 113 -3.72 3.96 -6.45
N PRO A 114 -4.65 4.92 -6.69
CA PRO A 114 -5.86 4.65 -7.46
C PRO A 114 -5.57 4.45 -8.95
N ILE A 115 -5.98 3.29 -9.48
CA ILE A 115 -6.01 2.99 -10.91
C ILE A 115 -7.35 2.35 -11.30
N PHE A 116 -8.24 3.14 -11.86
CA PHE A 116 -9.53 2.69 -12.41
C PHE A 116 -9.45 2.41 -13.92
N SER A 117 -8.38 2.84 -14.58
CA SER A 117 -8.14 2.65 -16.01
C SER A 117 -7.93 1.19 -16.41
N MET A 118 -8.39 0.83 -17.61
CA MET A 118 -8.15 -0.49 -18.21
C MET A 118 -6.66 -0.77 -18.47
N ARG A 119 -5.84 0.27 -18.68
CA ARG A 119 -4.41 0.13 -18.97
C ARG A 119 -3.55 0.96 -18.04
N ALA A 120 -2.47 0.37 -17.56
CA ALA A 120 -1.36 1.05 -16.90
C ALA A 120 -0.31 1.41 -17.96
N GLY A 121 -0.29 2.67 -18.40
CA GLY A 121 0.64 3.15 -19.41
C GLY A 121 0.61 4.67 -19.64
N PRO A 122 1.49 5.17 -20.54
CA PRO A 122 1.60 6.60 -20.84
C PRO A 122 0.34 7.19 -21.48
N THR A 123 -0.46 6.37 -22.14
CA THR A 123 -1.74 6.75 -22.75
C THR A 123 -2.80 5.70 -22.47
N VAL A 124 -4.08 6.05 -22.61
CA VAL A 124 -5.21 5.13 -22.41
C VAL A 124 -5.20 3.90 -23.32
N ASN A 125 -4.44 3.94 -24.42
CA ASN A 125 -4.32 2.87 -25.41
C ASN A 125 -2.98 2.13 -25.37
N SER A 126 -2.06 2.48 -24.48
CA SER A 126 -0.73 1.89 -24.38
C SER A 126 -0.45 1.34 -22.99
N GLY A 127 0.62 0.56 -22.86
CA GLY A 127 0.97 -0.11 -21.62
C GLY A 127 0.13 -1.35 -21.35
N VAL A 128 0.19 -1.84 -20.12
CA VAL A 128 -0.34 -3.15 -19.76
C VAL A 128 -1.85 -3.06 -19.50
N ALA A 129 -2.64 -3.91 -20.14
CA ALA A 129 -4.08 -4.01 -19.87
C ALA A 129 -4.36 -4.91 -18.67
N ARG A 130 -5.34 -4.55 -17.85
CA ARG A 130 -5.81 -5.41 -16.76
C ARG A 130 -6.45 -6.69 -17.27
N PHE A 131 -6.15 -7.77 -16.59
CA PHE A 131 -6.74 -9.09 -16.75
C PHE A 131 -8.13 -9.17 -16.08
N LYS A 132 -8.29 -8.57 -14.90
CA LYS A 132 -9.58 -8.45 -14.19
C LYS A 132 -10.02 -6.97 -14.18
N PRO A 133 -11.29 -6.64 -14.49
CA PRO A 133 -11.80 -5.26 -14.47
C PRO A 133 -11.71 -4.63 -13.07
N ALA A 134 -11.68 -3.30 -12.99
CA ALA A 134 -11.91 -2.63 -11.70
C ALA A 134 -13.33 -2.96 -11.21
N PRO A 135 -13.53 -3.13 -9.89
CA PRO A 135 -14.81 -3.54 -9.32
C PRO A 135 -15.86 -2.42 -9.36
N CYS A 136 -15.42 -1.17 -9.52
CA CYS A 136 -16.27 0.01 -9.67
C CYS A 136 -15.52 1.10 -10.46
N GLN A 137 -16.17 2.25 -10.69
CA GLN A 137 -15.52 3.48 -11.16
C GLN A 137 -15.45 4.54 -10.06
N VAL A 138 -14.74 5.65 -10.31
CA VAL A 138 -14.59 6.75 -9.34
C VAL A 138 -15.95 7.32 -8.93
N GLU A 139 -16.90 7.35 -9.85
CA GLU A 139 -18.26 7.85 -9.64
C GLU A 139 -19.04 7.03 -8.59
N ASP A 140 -18.69 5.76 -8.43
CA ASP A 140 -19.34 4.84 -7.48
C ASP A 140 -18.76 4.93 -6.06
N LEU A 141 -17.62 5.62 -5.87
CA LEU A 141 -16.97 5.71 -4.57
C LEU A 141 -17.86 6.45 -3.55
N PRO A 142 -17.95 5.97 -2.30
CA PRO A 142 -18.77 6.60 -1.27
C PRO A 142 -18.18 7.94 -0.79
N GLY A 143 -16.85 8.09 -0.89
CA GLY A 143 -16.11 9.29 -0.55
C GLY A 143 -14.64 9.17 -0.94
N CYS A 144 -13.91 10.28 -0.90
CA CYS A 144 -12.47 10.34 -1.16
C CYS A 144 -11.93 11.65 -0.57
N ASP A 145 -11.63 11.66 0.72
CA ASP A 145 -11.13 12.86 1.42
C ASP A 145 -9.62 13.03 1.21
N ALA A 146 -8.87 11.93 1.14
CA ALA A 146 -7.44 11.93 0.85
C ALA A 146 -7.02 10.84 -0.13
N VAL A 147 -6.09 11.16 -1.03
CA VAL A 147 -5.42 10.23 -1.94
C VAL A 147 -3.95 10.13 -1.57
N PHE A 148 -3.42 8.92 -1.55
CA PHE A 148 -2.02 8.63 -1.23
C PHE A 148 -1.37 7.95 -2.43
N ILE A 149 -0.28 8.54 -2.94
CA ILE A 149 0.51 8.00 -4.06
C ILE A 149 1.87 7.57 -3.54
N SER A 150 2.15 6.26 -3.61
CA SER A 150 3.40 5.65 -3.15
C SER A 150 4.58 6.04 -4.03
N HIS A 151 4.43 5.97 -5.35
CA HIS A 151 5.49 6.26 -6.32
C HIS A 151 4.92 6.56 -7.71
N ASN A 152 5.79 6.88 -8.67
CA ASN A 152 5.36 7.40 -9.96
C ASN A 152 5.06 6.35 -11.04
N HIS A 153 5.06 5.04 -10.80
CA HIS A 153 4.76 4.08 -11.86
C HIS A 153 3.32 4.21 -12.39
N TYR A 154 3.09 3.75 -13.62
CA TYR A 154 1.82 3.95 -14.32
C TYR A 154 0.63 3.20 -13.69
N ASP A 155 0.92 2.11 -13.00
CA ASP A 155 -0.02 1.26 -12.28
C ASP A 155 -0.32 1.74 -10.85
N HIS A 156 0.36 2.79 -10.36
CA HIS A 156 0.10 3.42 -9.05
C HIS A 156 -0.31 4.90 -9.15
N LEU A 157 0.08 5.58 -10.24
CA LEU A 157 -0.29 6.98 -10.51
C LEU A 157 -0.97 7.08 -11.89
N ASP A 158 -2.28 6.87 -11.91
CA ASP A 158 -3.08 6.84 -13.14
C ASP A 158 -3.73 8.20 -13.45
N VAL A 159 -3.34 8.83 -14.57
CA VAL A 159 -3.79 10.18 -14.93
C VAL A 159 -5.33 10.29 -15.08
N PRO A 160 -6.02 9.38 -15.81
CA PRO A 160 -7.48 9.38 -15.86
C PRO A 160 -8.13 9.28 -14.48
N SER A 161 -7.64 8.39 -13.61
CA SER A 161 -8.16 8.25 -12.24
C SER A 161 -8.03 9.54 -11.43
N ILE A 162 -6.86 10.18 -11.43
CA ILE A 162 -6.65 11.47 -10.73
C ILE A 162 -7.63 12.53 -11.23
N ARG A 163 -7.81 12.64 -12.55
CA ARG A 163 -8.76 13.61 -13.14
C ARG A 163 -10.21 13.32 -12.77
N SER A 164 -10.62 12.05 -12.78
CA SER A 164 -11.97 11.66 -12.35
C SER A 164 -12.20 11.95 -10.87
N ILE A 165 -11.19 11.70 -10.02
CA ILE A 165 -11.25 12.01 -8.59
C ILE A 165 -11.42 13.51 -8.38
N MET A 166 -10.58 14.35 -9.00
CA MET A 166 -10.71 15.81 -8.89
C MET A 166 -12.09 16.31 -9.32
N LYS A 167 -12.68 15.70 -10.36
CA LYS A 167 -14.01 16.07 -10.85
C LYS A 167 -15.12 15.67 -9.86
N ARG A 168 -15.03 14.48 -9.27
CA ARG A 168 -16.06 13.94 -8.37
C ARG A 168 -15.95 14.46 -6.93
N PHE A 169 -14.73 14.66 -6.47
CA PHE A 169 -14.34 15.02 -5.10
C PHE A 169 -13.37 16.23 -5.13
N PRO A 170 -13.86 17.45 -5.42
CA PRO A 170 -12.99 18.61 -5.64
C PRO A 170 -12.23 19.09 -4.38
N ARG A 171 -12.51 18.52 -3.21
CA ARG A 171 -11.84 18.84 -1.92
C ARG A 171 -10.77 17.82 -1.53
N THR A 172 -10.56 16.76 -2.31
CA THR A 172 -9.58 15.72 -2.00
C THR A 172 -8.17 16.29 -1.84
N MET A 173 -7.51 15.91 -0.74
CA MET A 173 -6.10 16.19 -0.51
C MET A 173 -5.24 15.05 -1.09
N PHE A 174 -4.10 15.38 -1.68
CA PHE A 174 -3.18 14.42 -2.30
C PHE A 174 -1.87 14.40 -1.54
N PHE A 175 -1.52 13.26 -0.95
CA PHE A 175 -0.25 13.00 -0.29
C PHE A 175 0.63 12.20 -1.23
N VAL A 176 1.82 12.74 -1.54
CA VAL A 176 2.70 12.16 -2.56
C VAL A 176 4.16 12.15 -2.10
N ALA A 177 4.91 11.17 -2.57
CA ALA A 177 6.35 11.13 -2.36
C ALA A 177 7.07 12.29 -3.07
N LEU A 178 8.23 12.69 -2.54
CA LEU A 178 9.04 13.80 -3.05
C LEU A 178 9.33 13.71 -4.56
N GLY A 179 9.11 14.79 -5.30
CA GLY A 179 9.29 14.88 -6.75
C GLY A 179 8.03 14.56 -7.57
N ILE A 180 6.94 14.09 -6.95
CA ILE A 180 5.68 13.74 -7.64
C ILE A 180 4.77 14.98 -7.80
N GLN A 181 4.90 16.01 -6.96
CA GLN A 181 4.03 17.21 -7.01
C GLN A 181 3.94 17.85 -8.41
N PRO A 182 5.05 18.02 -9.18
CA PRO A 182 4.97 18.59 -10.53
C PRO A 182 4.04 17.82 -11.46
N TRP A 183 3.98 16.49 -11.33
CA TRP A 183 3.09 15.65 -12.13
C TRP A 183 1.62 15.93 -11.82
N LEU A 184 1.23 15.92 -10.54
CA LEU A 184 -0.16 16.22 -10.14
C LEU A 184 -0.58 17.63 -10.55
N SER A 185 0.30 18.63 -10.39
CA SER A 185 -0.01 19.98 -10.84
C SER A 185 -0.17 20.06 -12.36
N SER A 186 0.61 19.30 -13.14
CA SER A 186 0.42 19.22 -14.60
C SER A 186 -0.91 18.56 -15.00
N MET A 187 -1.47 17.71 -14.12
CA MET A 187 -2.79 17.11 -14.30
C MET A 187 -3.94 18.05 -13.90
N GLY A 188 -3.62 19.19 -13.26
CA GLY A 188 -4.58 20.22 -12.84
C GLY A 188 -4.84 20.26 -11.34
N VAL A 189 -4.21 19.41 -10.52
CA VAL A 189 -4.41 19.41 -9.07
C VAL A 189 -3.87 20.73 -8.48
N PRO A 190 -4.69 21.51 -7.76
CA PRO A 190 -4.25 22.72 -7.07
C PRO A 190 -3.10 22.43 -6.11
N LYS A 191 -2.04 23.24 -6.12
CA LYS A 191 -0.89 23.05 -5.22
C LYS A 191 -1.27 23.05 -3.74
N THR A 192 -2.32 23.78 -3.37
CA THR A 192 -2.87 23.82 -2.00
C THR A 192 -3.46 22.47 -1.56
N GLN A 193 -3.77 21.59 -2.50
CA GLN A 193 -4.26 20.23 -2.24
C GLN A 193 -3.17 19.17 -2.35
N ILE A 194 -1.91 19.54 -2.64
CA ILE A 194 -0.81 18.57 -2.77
C ILE A 194 0.13 18.72 -1.58
N CYS A 195 0.25 17.65 -0.80
CA CYS A 195 1.25 17.51 0.25
C CYS A 195 2.37 16.58 -0.23
N GLU A 196 3.50 17.18 -0.62
CA GLU A 196 4.69 16.46 -1.02
C GLU A 196 5.58 16.17 0.20
N MET A 197 5.99 14.91 0.36
CA MET A 197 6.63 14.44 1.59
C MET A 197 7.87 13.60 1.31
N ASP A 198 8.92 13.85 2.09
CA ASP A 198 10.09 12.99 2.20
C ASP A 198 9.87 11.89 3.25
N TRP A 199 10.69 10.84 3.22
CA TRP A 199 10.67 9.77 4.21
C TRP A 199 10.77 10.31 5.65
N TRP A 200 9.96 9.73 6.53
CA TRP A 200 9.79 10.07 7.94
C TRP A 200 9.16 11.44 8.22
N GLN A 201 8.74 12.16 7.19
CA GLN A 201 7.92 13.35 7.41
C GLN A 201 6.51 12.94 7.81
N ASN A 202 5.95 13.71 8.74
CA ASN A 202 4.59 13.56 9.22
C ASN A 202 3.81 14.84 8.89
N ARG A 203 2.52 14.68 8.58
CA ARG A 203 1.57 15.76 8.35
C ARG A 203 0.32 15.48 9.15
N GLU A 204 -0.03 16.43 10.00
CA GLU A 204 -1.27 16.37 10.76
C GLU A 204 -2.36 17.13 10.01
N SER A 205 -3.57 16.58 10.02
CA SER A 205 -4.76 17.20 9.46
C SER A 205 -5.93 17.03 10.41
N SER A 206 -6.74 18.08 10.55
CA SER A 206 -7.99 18.02 11.30
C SER A 206 -9.13 17.56 10.38
N LEU A 207 -10.31 17.34 10.97
CA LEU A 207 -11.53 17.07 10.20
C LEU A 207 -11.94 18.24 9.30
N GLU A 208 -11.58 19.47 9.67
CA GLU A 208 -11.90 20.69 8.91
C GLU A 208 -11.15 20.75 7.58
N ASP A 209 -9.91 20.22 7.54
CA ASP A 209 -9.13 20.08 6.31
C ASP A 209 -9.84 19.19 5.28
N PHE A 210 -10.74 18.30 5.74
CA PHE A 210 -11.60 17.44 4.92
C PHE A 210 -13.03 17.98 4.74
N GLY A 211 -13.26 19.24 5.12
CA GLY A 211 -14.53 19.93 5.00
C GLY A 211 -15.63 19.38 5.92
N THR A 212 -15.24 18.77 7.04
CA THR A 212 -16.15 18.32 8.10
C THR A 212 -16.11 19.33 9.24
N GLU A 213 -17.26 19.91 9.57
CA GLU A 213 -17.35 20.84 10.71
C GLU A 213 -17.16 20.07 12.02
N PRO A 214 -16.35 20.60 12.95
CA PRO A 214 -16.24 20.00 14.27
C PRO A 214 -17.60 20.11 14.99
N PRO A 215 -17.94 19.13 15.84
CA PRO A 215 -19.16 19.20 16.62
C PRO A 215 -19.10 20.38 17.58
N PRO A 216 -20.22 21.11 17.77
CA PRO A 216 -20.25 22.34 18.58
C PRO A 216 -19.99 22.12 20.09
N ALA A 217 -19.82 20.88 20.54
CA ALA A 217 -19.72 20.51 21.95
C ALA A 217 -18.74 19.36 22.27
N SER A 218 -17.82 18.96 21.36
CA SER A 218 -16.82 17.95 21.75
C SER A 218 -15.65 18.58 22.50
N THR A 219 -15.26 17.94 23.60
CA THR A 219 -14.01 18.21 24.32
C THR A 219 -12.80 17.57 23.64
N ASP A 220 -13.04 16.61 22.75
CA ASP A 220 -12.01 15.86 22.05
C ASP A 220 -11.89 16.33 20.59
N GLN A 221 -10.65 16.58 20.17
CA GLN A 221 -10.29 16.88 18.79
C GLN A 221 -9.76 15.63 18.09
N VAL A 222 -10.34 15.31 16.93
CA VAL A 222 -9.85 14.26 16.03
C VAL A 222 -8.72 14.84 15.17
N VAL A 223 -7.57 14.17 15.18
CA VAL A 223 -6.41 14.52 14.35
C VAL A 223 -5.93 13.28 13.60
N PHE A 224 -5.79 13.41 12.28
CA PHE A 224 -5.10 12.42 11.47
C PHE A 224 -3.64 12.79 11.34
N ARG A 225 -2.76 11.79 11.48
CA ARG A 225 -1.34 11.91 11.16
C ARG A 225 -1.03 11.00 9.97
N PHE A 226 -0.62 11.62 8.88
CA PHE A 226 -0.15 10.96 7.67
C PHE A 226 1.38 10.97 7.65
N SER A 227 1.98 9.82 7.45
CA SER A 227 3.42 9.63 7.51
C SER A 227 3.92 8.98 6.23
N CYS A 228 4.84 9.64 5.54
CA CYS A 228 5.56 9.09 4.40
C CYS A 228 6.67 8.20 4.94
N VAL A 229 6.53 6.88 4.84
CA VAL A 229 7.51 5.93 5.38
C VAL A 229 8.32 5.30 4.25
N PRO A 230 9.56 4.86 4.52
CA PRO A 230 10.38 4.31 3.45
C PRO A 230 9.84 3.00 2.86
N ALA A 231 10.21 2.75 1.60
CA ALA A 231 9.99 1.49 0.90
C ALA A 231 11.26 1.09 0.12
N GLN A 232 11.45 -0.20 -0.17
CA GLN A 232 12.55 -0.69 -0.97
C GLN A 232 12.11 -0.91 -2.42
N HIS A 233 12.09 0.17 -3.20
CA HIS A 233 11.58 0.15 -4.58
C HIS A 233 12.37 1.09 -5.48
N ASN A 234 11.80 1.51 -6.60
CA ASN A 234 12.35 2.52 -7.48
C ASN A 234 11.23 3.40 -8.06
N SER A 235 11.58 4.25 -9.03
CA SER A 235 10.62 5.09 -9.73
C SER A 235 11.08 5.33 -11.16
N ALA A 236 10.19 5.24 -12.14
CA ALA A 236 10.42 5.71 -13.51
C ALA A 236 9.11 5.78 -14.32
N ARG A 237 8.95 6.81 -15.17
CA ARG A 237 7.91 6.83 -16.23
C ARG A 237 8.50 6.77 -17.64
N SER A 238 9.80 6.93 -17.75
CA SER A 238 10.56 6.98 -18.98
C SER A 238 11.97 6.41 -18.77
N PRO A 239 12.71 6.12 -19.84
CA PRO A 239 14.10 5.66 -19.71
C PRO A 239 15.06 6.69 -19.08
N VAL A 240 14.68 7.96 -18.94
CA VAL A 240 15.57 9.07 -18.52
C VAL A 240 15.18 9.70 -17.18
N ASP A 241 14.15 9.19 -16.50
CA ASP A 241 13.70 9.69 -15.20
C ASP A 241 13.80 8.66 -14.06
N GLN A 242 14.59 7.61 -14.26
CA GLN A 242 14.83 6.60 -13.23
C GLN A 242 15.38 7.25 -11.95
N GLY A 243 14.71 6.97 -10.83
CA GLY A 243 15.05 7.46 -9.49
C GLY A 243 14.92 8.98 -9.32
N ARG A 244 14.23 9.71 -10.20
CA ARG A 244 14.07 11.17 -10.09
C ARG A 244 12.92 11.60 -9.16
N THR A 245 12.06 10.68 -8.78
CA THR A 245 11.05 10.86 -7.74
C THR A 245 11.26 9.84 -6.63
N LEU A 246 10.80 10.13 -5.43
CA LEU A 246 10.85 9.21 -4.31
C LEU A 246 9.73 8.16 -4.45
N TRP A 247 9.91 7.04 -3.75
CA TRP A 247 8.91 5.99 -3.54
C TRP A 247 8.72 5.78 -2.04
N CYS A 248 7.52 5.46 -1.57
CA CYS A 248 7.23 5.32 -0.15
C CYS A 248 6.10 4.33 0.13
N GLY A 249 5.96 3.96 1.40
CA GLY A 249 4.70 3.52 1.97
C GLY A 249 4.00 4.66 2.72
N TRP A 250 2.76 4.44 3.10
CA TRP A 250 1.94 5.41 3.85
C TRP A 250 1.45 4.82 5.15
N VAL A 251 1.71 5.53 6.24
CA VAL A 251 1.15 5.25 7.56
C VAL A 251 0.11 6.33 7.89
N ILE A 252 -1.04 5.89 8.36
CA ILE A 252 -2.15 6.76 8.75
C ILE A 252 -2.54 6.40 10.17
N GLU A 253 -2.43 7.35 11.06
CA GLU A 253 -2.85 7.19 12.44
C GLU A 253 -3.91 8.23 12.77
N ARG A 254 -4.97 7.79 13.44
CA ARG A 254 -5.98 8.70 14.01
C ARG A 254 -5.75 8.86 15.50
N PHE A 255 -5.77 10.09 15.98
CA PHE A 255 -5.66 10.43 17.39
C PHE A 255 -6.89 11.19 17.87
N LEU A 256 -7.32 10.90 19.10
CA LEU A 256 -8.22 11.77 19.88
C LEU A 256 -7.39 12.54 20.88
N ARG A 257 -7.43 13.87 20.82
CA ARG A 257 -6.75 14.80 21.74
C ARG A 257 -7.79 15.48 22.62
N SER A 258 -7.68 15.31 23.93
CA SER A 258 -8.49 16.09 24.88
C SER A 258 -8.02 17.55 24.89
N GLN A 259 -8.97 18.49 24.90
CA GLN A 259 -8.72 19.93 25.03
C GLN A 259 -8.52 20.40 26.48
N ASP A 260 -8.57 19.51 27.47
CA ASP A 260 -8.48 19.90 28.88
C ASP A 260 -7.04 20.30 29.26
N GLU A 261 -6.81 21.60 29.48
CA GLU A 261 -5.50 22.29 29.53
C GLU A 261 -4.61 21.96 30.75
N SER A 262 -5.02 21.04 31.63
CA SER A 262 -4.36 20.81 32.93
C SER A 262 -3.30 19.70 32.94
N SER A 263 -3.10 18.99 31.83
CA SER A 263 -2.03 17.99 31.67
C SER A 263 -1.59 17.95 30.21
N GLU A 264 -0.29 17.86 29.94
CA GLU A 264 0.24 17.66 28.58
C GLU A 264 -0.62 16.63 27.82
N ALA A 265 -1.26 17.10 26.75
CA ALA A 265 -2.39 16.47 26.08
C ALA A 265 -2.24 14.96 25.93
N LYS A 266 -3.10 14.20 26.62
CA LYS A 266 -3.15 12.74 26.53
C LYS A 266 -3.80 12.35 25.19
N ALA A 267 -3.01 12.37 24.10
CA ALA A 267 -3.46 11.92 22.79
C ALA A 267 -3.60 10.39 22.80
N SER A 268 -4.79 9.88 22.55
CA SER A 268 -5.03 8.44 22.41
C SER A 268 -5.14 8.07 20.94
N ARG A 269 -4.34 7.10 20.50
CA ARG A 269 -4.44 6.55 19.14
C ARG A 269 -5.72 5.72 19.03
N ARG A 270 -6.43 5.86 17.91
CA ARG A 270 -7.75 5.28 17.61
C ARG A 270 -7.81 4.82 16.16
N GLY A 271 -6.85 4.00 15.77
CA GLY A 271 -6.74 3.48 14.42
C GLY A 271 -5.38 3.76 13.80
N ALA A 272 -4.79 2.73 13.22
CA ALA A 272 -3.55 2.80 12.47
C ALA A 272 -3.63 1.91 11.22
N VAL A 273 -3.40 2.51 10.05
CA VAL A 273 -3.41 1.84 8.75
C VAL A 273 -2.03 1.97 8.10
N TYR A 274 -1.58 0.91 7.46
CA TYR A 274 -0.32 0.90 6.70
C TYR A 274 -0.54 0.41 5.26
N HIS A 275 -0.16 1.21 4.28
CA HIS A 275 -0.08 0.80 2.88
C HIS A 275 1.39 0.75 2.47
N ALA A 276 1.91 -0.43 2.16
CA ALA A 276 3.33 -0.58 1.89
C ALA A 276 3.79 0.04 0.56
N GLY A 277 2.85 0.31 -0.35
CA GLY A 277 3.18 0.59 -1.76
C GLY A 277 3.85 -0.63 -2.39
N ASP A 278 4.57 -0.41 -3.48
CA ASP A 278 5.48 -1.42 -4.00
C ASP A 278 6.78 -1.43 -3.22
N THR A 279 7.20 -2.61 -2.81
CA THR A 279 8.39 -2.75 -1.98
C THR A 279 8.97 -4.15 -2.07
N GLY A 280 10.30 -4.25 -2.05
CA GLY A 280 11.05 -5.47 -1.81
C GLY A 280 11.35 -5.67 -0.34
N TYR A 281 11.74 -6.89 0.01
CA TYR A 281 12.18 -7.23 1.38
C TYR A 281 13.61 -7.80 1.40
N ARG A 282 14.00 -8.55 0.37
CA ARG A 282 15.30 -9.22 0.26
C ARG A 282 15.98 -8.88 -1.04
N ARG A 283 17.27 -9.15 -1.13
CA ARG A 283 18.02 -8.98 -2.39
C ARG A 283 17.57 -9.96 -3.48
N THR A 284 17.49 -11.23 -3.11
CA THR A 284 17.05 -12.35 -3.96
C THR A 284 16.14 -13.25 -3.15
N SER A 285 15.45 -14.17 -3.83
CA SER A 285 14.52 -15.11 -3.19
C SER A 285 15.18 -16.01 -2.13
N LYS A 286 16.50 -16.23 -2.23
CA LYS A 286 17.30 -17.07 -1.31
C LYS A 286 18.20 -16.26 -0.36
N SER A 287 18.14 -14.93 -0.40
CA SER A 287 19.04 -14.09 0.41
C SER A 287 18.58 -14.01 1.86
N ASP A 288 19.51 -14.21 2.79
CA ASP A 288 19.28 -13.95 4.22
C ASP A 288 19.33 -12.45 4.56
N VAL A 289 19.82 -11.62 3.64
CA VAL A 289 19.88 -10.16 3.83
C VAL A 289 18.50 -9.57 3.58
N THR A 290 17.85 -9.13 4.67
CA THR A 290 16.55 -8.48 4.66
C THR A 290 16.66 -6.96 4.84
N CYS A 291 15.64 -6.25 4.39
CA CYS A 291 15.52 -4.82 4.54
C CYS A 291 15.12 -4.50 5.99
N PRO A 292 15.95 -3.80 6.79
CA PRO A 292 15.68 -3.57 8.21
C PRO A 292 14.52 -2.59 8.46
N ILE A 293 14.04 -1.94 7.40
CA ILE A 293 13.16 -0.78 7.51
C ILE A 293 11.78 -1.10 8.04
N PHE A 294 11.26 -2.29 7.76
CA PHE A 294 9.93 -2.69 8.17
C PHE A 294 9.86 -2.88 9.69
N LYS A 295 10.94 -3.39 10.29
CA LYS A 295 11.08 -3.45 11.73
C LYS A 295 11.10 -2.06 12.35
N GLU A 296 11.83 -1.13 11.75
CA GLU A 296 11.85 0.27 12.19
C GLU A 296 10.48 0.95 12.07
N ILE A 297 9.72 0.67 11.00
CA ILE A 297 8.33 1.12 10.85
C ILE A 297 7.45 0.54 11.95
N GLY A 298 7.55 -0.77 12.23
CA GLY A 298 6.80 -1.44 13.30
C GLY A 298 7.18 -0.98 14.71
N ASP A 299 8.42 -0.54 14.92
CA ASP A 299 8.87 0.03 16.19
C ASP A 299 8.38 1.47 16.41
N ARG A 300 8.21 2.25 15.33
CA ARG A 300 7.74 3.65 15.41
C ARG A 300 6.23 3.80 15.39
N TYR A 301 5.56 3.00 14.58
CA TYR A 301 4.15 3.18 14.23
C TYR A 301 3.29 1.95 14.52
N GLY A 302 3.90 0.77 14.67
CA GLY A 302 3.17 -0.46 15.00
C GLY A 302 2.61 -0.45 16.44
N PRO A 303 1.65 -1.32 16.76
CA PRO A 303 0.97 -2.22 15.84
C PRO A 303 -0.01 -1.48 14.91
N PHE A 304 -0.31 -2.06 13.75
CA PHE A 304 -1.31 -1.55 12.80
C PHE A 304 -2.59 -2.38 12.87
N ASP A 305 -3.76 -1.75 12.83
CA ASP A 305 -5.04 -2.46 12.78
C ASP A 305 -5.25 -3.12 11.42
N LEU A 306 -4.90 -2.41 10.34
CA LEU A 306 -5.01 -2.88 8.96
C LEU A 306 -3.78 -2.53 8.14
N SER A 307 -3.31 -3.46 7.31
CA SER A 307 -2.25 -3.22 6.36
C SER A 307 -2.55 -3.79 4.98
N PHE A 308 -2.04 -3.11 3.94
CA PHE A 308 -2.07 -3.59 2.56
C PHE A 308 -0.63 -3.84 2.12
N LEU A 309 -0.32 -5.11 1.83
CA LEU A 309 1.05 -5.56 1.55
C LEU A 309 1.11 -6.17 0.14
N PRO A 310 2.06 -5.76 -0.73
CA PRO A 310 2.20 -6.36 -2.05
C PRO A 310 2.66 -7.82 -1.92
N ILE A 311 2.03 -8.72 -2.68
CA ILE A 311 2.34 -10.17 -2.64
C ILE A 311 2.78 -10.70 -4.00
N TRP A 312 3.37 -9.87 -4.85
CA TRP A 312 3.66 -10.26 -6.23
C TRP A 312 4.97 -9.68 -6.74
N ARG A 313 5.81 -10.55 -7.32
CA ARG A 313 7.20 -10.29 -7.75
C ARG A 313 7.35 -9.83 -9.20
N GLY A 314 6.27 -9.48 -9.88
CA GLY A 314 6.27 -9.29 -11.33
C GLY A 314 5.94 -10.60 -12.06
N GLY A 315 5.43 -10.46 -13.29
CA GLY A 315 4.93 -11.60 -14.06
C GLY A 315 5.46 -11.63 -15.46
N THR A 316 5.19 -12.75 -16.11
CA THR A 316 5.59 -13.02 -17.47
C THR A 316 4.86 -12.06 -18.41
N LEU A 317 5.59 -11.23 -19.18
CA LEU A 317 4.97 -10.37 -20.21
C LEU A 317 4.05 -11.24 -21.10
N GLY A 318 2.86 -10.76 -21.42
CA GLY A 318 1.80 -11.53 -22.11
C GLY A 318 2.24 -12.21 -23.41
N PHE A 319 3.26 -11.69 -24.07
CA PHE A 319 3.90 -12.32 -25.22
C PHE A 319 4.51 -13.69 -24.87
N PHE A 320 5.28 -13.81 -23.77
CA PHE A 320 5.89 -15.09 -23.37
C PHE A 320 4.85 -16.06 -22.81
N SER A 321 3.83 -15.58 -22.08
CA SER A 321 2.78 -16.44 -21.53
C SER A 321 1.93 -17.11 -22.62
N SER A 322 1.67 -16.43 -23.74
CA SER A 322 0.95 -17.01 -24.89
C SER A 322 1.68 -18.18 -25.57
N TRP A 323 2.97 -18.39 -25.28
CA TRP A 323 3.78 -19.51 -25.79
C TRP A 323 3.94 -20.64 -24.75
N GLY A 324 3.24 -20.56 -23.60
CA GLY A 324 3.35 -21.52 -22.50
C GLY A 324 4.65 -21.38 -21.68
N LEU A 325 5.45 -20.35 -21.95
CA LEU A 325 6.65 -20.01 -21.21
C LEU A 325 6.31 -19.09 -20.04
N ARG A 326 7.03 -19.27 -18.94
CA ARG A 326 6.92 -18.45 -17.73
C ARG A 326 8.29 -17.98 -17.28
N LEU A 327 8.38 -16.75 -16.80
CA LEU A 327 9.59 -16.29 -16.09
C LEU A 327 9.64 -16.91 -14.68
N SER A 328 10.74 -17.55 -14.32
CA SER A 328 10.98 -18.10 -12.98
C SER A 328 10.97 -16.96 -11.96
N HIS A 329 10.02 -16.98 -11.01
CA HIS A 329 9.88 -15.97 -9.95
C HIS A 329 11.00 -16.02 -8.90
N HIS A 330 11.89 -17.02 -8.99
CA HIS A 330 13.03 -17.16 -8.10
C HIS A 330 14.22 -16.29 -8.48
N ASP A 331 14.27 -15.78 -9.72
CA ASP A 331 15.49 -15.22 -10.33
C ASP A 331 15.40 -13.74 -10.72
N PHE A 332 14.24 -13.08 -10.56
CA PHE A 332 14.13 -11.63 -10.68
C PHE A 332 14.63 -10.94 -9.39
N PRO A 333 15.28 -9.76 -9.46
CA PRO A 333 15.72 -9.07 -8.25
C PRO A 333 14.53 -8.78 -7.31
N ALA A 334 14.41 -9.56 -6.23
CA ALA A 334 13.44 -9.38 -5.15
C ALA A 334 13.62 -8.04 -4.42
N ALA A 335 14.72 -7.33 -4.74
CA ALA A 335 15.06 -6.02 -4.24
C ALA A 335 13.93 -4.99 -4.42
N HIS A 336 13.03 -5.13 -5.39
CA HIS A 336 11.97 -4.16 -5.64
C HIS A 336 10.55 -4.66 -5.36
N HIS A 337 10.33 -5.98 -5.31
CA HIS A 337 9.01 -6.56 -5.07
C HIS A 337 9.09 -7.75 -4.11
N ALA A 338 8.28 -7.72 -3.06
CA ALA A 338 8.16 -8.77 -2.07
C ALA A 338 7.44 -9.99 -2.65
N SER A 339 7.90 -11.19 -2.27
CA SER A 339 7.08 -12.40 -2.42
C SER A 339 5.91 -12.39 -1.44
N PRO A 340 4.91 -13.25 -1.65
CA PRO A 340 3.97 -13.63 -0.60
C PRO A 340 4.65 -13.99 0.73
N ALA A 341 5.74 -14.79 0.71
CA ALA A 341 6.46 -15.13 1.94
C ALA A 341 7.15 -13.91 2.60
N ASP A 342 7.72 -13.01 1.79
CA ASP A 342 8.29 -11.75 2.27
C ASP A 342 7.21 -10.83 2.85
N ALA A 343 6.01 -10.80 2.26
CA ALA A 343 4.89 -10.01 2.77
C ALA A 343 4.48 -10.48 4.18
N ILE A 344 4.52 -11.78 4.46
CA ILE A 344 4.31 -12.30 5.83
C ILE A 344 5.46 -11.91 6.77
N ALA A 345 6.71 -11.85 6.28
CA ALA A 345 7.80 -11.31 7.09
C ALA A 345 7.60 -9.81 7.40
N ILE A 346 7.18 -9.01 6.42
CA ILE A 346 6.83 -7.60 6.58
C ILE A 346 5.68 -7.45 7.60
N HIS A 347 4.62 -8.25 7.48
CA HIS A 347 3.48 -8.27 8.40
C HIS A 347 3.92 -8.38 9.86
N LEU A 348 4.82 -9.31 10.16
CA LEU A 348 5.39 -9.50 11.49
C LEU A 348 6.29 -8.33 11.91
N ASP A 349 7.18 -7.88 11.03
CA ASP A 349 8.12 -6.78 11.31
C ASP A 349 7.39 -5.46 11.61
N VAL A 350 6.30 -5.17 10.88
CA VAL A 350 5.46 -3.98 11.12
C VAL A 350 4.44 -4.17 12.24
N LYS A 351 4.34 -5.37 12.82
CA LYS A 351 3.39 -5.73 13.89
C LYS A 351 1.93 -5.51 13.47
N SER A 352 1.60 -5.84 12.22
CA SER A 352 0.25 -5.71 11.70
C SER A 352 -0.68 -6.74 12.33
N GLN A 353 -1.91 -6.34 12.69
CA GLN A 353 -2.93 -7.24 13.22
C GLN A 353 -3.75 -7.88 12.10
N ASN A 354 -3.96 -7.16 10.99
CA ASN A 354 -4.69 -7.66 9.83
C ASN A 354 -4.00 -7.18 8.57
N SER A 355 -3.61 -8.09 7.68
CA SER A 355 -2.99 -7.74 6.39
C SER A 355 -3.74 -8.33 5.21
N VAL A 356 -4.07 -7.47 4.24
CA VAL A 356 -4.65 -7.83 2.95
C VAL A 356 -3.55 -7.80 1.90
N GLY A 357 -3.38 -8.92 1.18
CA GLY A 357 -2.48 -9.00 0.04
C GLY A 357 -2.98 -8.17 -1.14
N VAL A 358 -2.11 -7.33 -1.72
CA VAL A 358 -2.39 -6.46 -2.88
C VAL A 358 -1.34 -6.64 -3.98
N HIS A 359 -1.40 -5.82 -5.03
CA HIS A 359 -0.46 -5.77 -6.16
C HIS A 359 -0.48 -7.00 -7.11
N PHE A 360 -1.40 -7.95 -6.90
CA PHE A 360 -1.47 -9.21 -7.65
C PHE A 360 -2.83 -9.38 -8.37
N GLY A 361 -2.91 -10.33 -9.31
CA GLY A 361 -4.16 -10.78 -9.93
C GLY A 361 -4.91 -9.76 -10.79
N THR A 362 -4.29 -8.62 -11.13
CA THR A 362 -4.97 -7.50 -11.81
C THR A 362 -4.37 -7.12 -13.17
N PHE A 363 -3.10 -6.70 -13.29
CA PHE A 363 -2.54 -6.19 -14.55
C PHE A 363 -1.72 -7.19 -15.36
N VAL A 364 -0.95 -8.05 -14.71
CA VAL A 364 -0.05 -8.98 -15.38
C VAL A 364 -0.12 -10.32 -14.65
N GLY A 365 -0.10 -11.37 -15.46
CA GLY A 365 -0.11 -12.74 -14.99
C GLY A 365 -1.34 -13.49 -15.49
N SER A 366 -1.17 -14.79 -15.66
CA SER A 366 -2.27 -15.71 -15.88
C SER A 366 -2.99 -16.00 -14.56
N GLU A 367 -4.16 -16.63 -14.63
CA GLU A 367 -4.83 -17.18 -13.43
C GLU A 367 -3.87 -18.06 -12.62
N ASN A 368 -3.01 -18.82 -13.30
CA ASN A 368 -1.98 -19.64 -12.67
C ASN A 368 -0.96 -18.84 -11.84
N GLU A 369 -0.49 -17.68 -12.34
CA GLU A 369 0.42 -16.83 -11.55
C GLU A 369 -0.28 -16.25 -10.32
N SER A 370 -1.59 -15.99 -10.40
CA SER A 370 -2.40 -15.57 -9.25
C SER A 370 -2.57 -16.71 -8.24
N TYR A 371 -2.82 -17.93 -8.70
CA TYR A 371 -2.94 -19.12 -7.85
C TYR A 371 -1.66 -19.39 -7.07
N GLU A 372 -0.50 -19.23 -7.70
CA GLU A 372 0.76 -19.41 -7.00
C GLU A 372 0.96 -18.41 -5.87
N ALA A 373 0.67 -17.12 -6.11
CA ALA A 373 0.76 -16.11 -5.06
C ALA A 373 -0.16 -16.44 -3.87
N MET A 374 -1.38 -16.92 -4.14
CA MET A 374 -2.32 -17.38 -3.11
C MET A 374 -1.79 -18.58 -2.32
N ILE A 375 -1.25 -19.59 -3.02
CA ILE A 375 -0.71 -20.81 -2.40
C ILE A 375 0.49 -20.45 -1.51
N GLU A 376 1.45 -19.68 -2.04
CA GLU A 376 2.65 -19.29 -1.31
C GLU A 376 2.30 -18.43 -0.10
N LEU A 377 1.34 -17.49 -0.21
CA LEU A 377 0.88 -16.69 0.92
C LEU A 377 0.32 -17.59 2.02
N ALA A 378 -0.58 -18.52 1.67
CA ALA A 378 -1.21 -19.40 2.64
C ALA A 378 -0.20 -20.34 3.32
N GLN A 379 0.77 -20.88 2.57
CA GLN A 379 1.88 -21.67 3.13
C GLN A 379 2.76 -20.82 4.05
N ALA A 380 3.05 -19.57 3.69
CA ALA A 380 3.83 -18.66 4.51
C ALA A 380 3.11 -18.33 5.82
N CYS A 381 1.80 -18.06 5.78
CA CYS A 381 0.97 -17.86 6.96
C CYS A 381 1.07 -19.05 7.92
N GLU A 382 0.86 -20.28 7.44
CA GLU A 382 0.96 -21.49 8.26
C GLU A 382 2.35 -21.67 8.86
N SER A 383 3.40 -21.51 8.06
CA SER A 383 4.79 -21.69 8.51
C SER A 383 5.21 -20.69 9.59
N ARG A 384 4.53 -19.54 9.68
CA ARG A 384 4.81 -18.45 10.62
C ARG A 384 3.74 -18.32 11.71
N SER A 385 2.75 -19.22 11.73
CA SER A 385 1.63 -19.17 12.67
C SER A 385 0.90 -17.82 12.60
N VAL A 386 0.68 -17.31 11.38
CA VAL A 386 -0.19 -16.17 11.13
C VAL A 386 -1.55 -16.71 10.72
N ALA A 387 -2.61 -16.28 11.39
CA ALA A 387 -3.94 -16.78 11.14
C ALA A 387 -4.49 -16.31 9.79
N SER A 388 -5.41 -17.08 9.20
CA SER A 388 -6.17 -16.63 8.03
C SER A 388 -7.04 -15.43 8.39
N LEU A 389 -7.30 -14.53 7.44
CA LEU A 389 -8.26 -13.44 7.62
C LEU A 389 -9.64 -13.95 8.08
N ASP A 390 -10.07 -15.13 7.62
CA ASP A 390 -11.35 -15.73 8.03
C ASP A 390 -11.37 -16.29 9.46
N SER A 391 -10.22 -16.32 10.14
CA SER A 391 -10.13 -16.80 11.52
C SER A 391 -10.88 -15.87 12.47
N GLN A 392 -11.74 -16.49 13.29
CA GLN A 392 -12.39 -15.85 14.44
C GLN A 392 -11.44 -15.70 15.63
N ASN A 393 -10.40 -16.54 15.70
CA ASN A 393 -9.37 -16.46 16.73
C ASN A 393 -8.29 -15.49 16.28
N GLU A 394 -8.05 -14.47 17.10
CA GLU A 394 -6.88 -13.61 16.94
C GLU A 394 -5.67 -14.34 17.54
N ASP A 395 -4.70 -14.63 16.68
CA ASP A 395 -3.40 -15.19 17.09
C ASP A 395 -2.48 -14.03 17.54
N ASP A 396 -1.45 -14.34 18.33
CA ASP A 396 -0.44 -13.37 18.78
C ASP A 396 0.29 -12.72 17.58
N HIS A 397 0.33 -13.42 16.44
CA HIS A 397 0.92 -12.94 15.19
C HIS A 397 -0.08 -12.29 14.23
N GLY A 398 -1.33 -12.05 14.64
CA GLY A 398 -2.34 -11.40 13.80
C GLY A 398 -2.88 -12.30 12.67
N ARG A 399 -3.52 -11.67 11.68
CA ARG A 399 -4.15 -12.31 10.53
C ARG A 399 -3.62 -11.76 9.21
N ALA A 400 -3.45 -12.63 8.22
CA ALA A 400 -3.11 -12.22 6.86
C ALA A 400 -3.80 -13.10 5.82
N GLY A 401 -4.07 -12.53 4.64
CA GLY A 401 -4.76 -13.25 3.58
C GLY A 401 -5.17 -12.38 2.41
N ILE A 402 -6.09 -12.91 1.61
CA ILE A 402 -6.53 -12.33 0.34
C ILE A 402 -8.06 -12.26 0.34
N VAL A 403 -8.57 -11.10 -0.08
CA VAL A 403 -10.00 -10.87 -0.38
C VAL A 403 -10.21 -10.85 -1.89
N ASP A 404 -11.44 -11.00 -2.36
CA ASP A 404 -11.77 -10.79 -3.78
C ASP A 404 -11.61 -9.31 -4.19
N ILE A 405 -11.43 -9.04 -5.48
CA ILE A 405 -11.35 -7.67 -6.00
C ILE A 405 -12.72 -7.02 -5.82
N GLY A 406 -12.78 -5.95 -5.04
CA GLY A 406 -13.99 -5.24 -4.63
C GLY A 406 -14.54 -5.66 -3.28
N GLU A 407 -14.00 -6.73 -2.66
CA GLU A 407 -14.41 -7.16 -1.34
C GLU A 407 -13.75 -6.30 -0.23
N SER A 408 -14.47 -6.18 0.88
CA SER A 408 -14.05 -5.39 2.03
C SER A 408 -13.73 -6.26 3.25
N LEU A 409 -12.72 -5.82 4.02
CA LEU A 409 -12.36 -6.35 5.32
C LEU A 409 -12.66 -5.28 6.39
N ALA A 410 -13.59 -5.57 7.30
CA ALA A 410 -13.81 -4.79 8.51
C ALA A 410 -12.96 -5.34 9.66
N VAL A 411 -12.26 -4.46 10.38
CA VAL A 411 -11.41 -4.81 11.53
C VAL A 411 -11.69 -3.84 12.68
N GLU A 412 -11.76 -4.36 13.90
CA GLU A 412 -11.93 -3.54 15.09
C GLU A 412 -10.68 -2.71 15.36
N ILE A 413 -10.87 -1.46 15.78
CA ILE A 413 -9.83 -0.53 16.19
C ILE A 413 -9.41 -0.88 17.62
N ARG A 414 -8.11 -1.18 17.82
CA ARG A 414 -7.58 -1.50 19.14
C ARG A 414 -7.11 -0.30 19.96
#